data_AF-A0A8U0WPY7-F1
#
_entry.id   AF-A0A8U0WPY7-F1
#
_cell.length_a   1.000
_cell.length_b   1.000
_cell.length_c   1.000
_cell.angle_alpha   90.00
_cell.angle_beta   90.00
_cell.angle_gamma   90.00
#
_symmetry.space_group_name_H-M   'P 1'
#
loop_
_entity.id
_entity.type
_entity.pdbx_description
1 polymer ?
#
loop_
_entity_poly.entity_id
_entity_poly.type
_entity_poly.pdbx_seq_one_letter_code
_entity_poly.pdbx_strand_id
1 'polypeptide(L)'
;MNNSGVLNTNKEQRLLLTTISKIGFFLLFIVFAVLVVIALFVSLNAPKPWSTNEISSWKCAGDDAQFNQNCGGVNLLDKSKKITLQLGAYEIFNQESRLEYYFNKKSSKKDIAFDGFVKFRYTLYGTNVLNQPNQKVEVSSLKLIEEKTIESKVHCPARSTKCDIGYISSELYLDYPIYIIEISIINENVKDIVSDLIFKASFVSTFYTIFELFWRLIFILFSCLCTCIYLWANRSIPQEKWSHEQKWTVVLLTFLIWENNPLYPYEFLMDNAFYLFVNSVIDTIFICFLMFYVLIMFDALRKPIRQRTSIRFYLPRGLLCGLLFSLILASFMYNKTRKIYSPTMTGSHDVFNVIISLGIMGLLIIYLFWLIFSIIRSFSEVRKLGSAGYRVQVYGIFTIFILLFYVSLLLSVFFMGYRNNAAVSLTTIAFVNFYCMVLTILYLPSNVVDQKEERAKIVKLDDDEALELKVEDYDNEESHGDEVVIADDEN
;
A
#
# COMPACT_ATOMS: atom_id res chain seq x y z
N MET A 1 62.67 9.84 -3.63
CA MET A 1 61.63 9.02 -4.29
C MET A 1 60.33 9.79 -4.19
N ASN A 2 59.87 10.32 -5.31
CA ASN A 2 58.67 11.14 -5.45
C ASN A 2 57.41 10.37 -5.02
N ASN A 3 56.77 10.80 -3.93
CA ASN A 3 55.36 10.52 -3.69
C ASN A 3 54.56 11.57 -4.48
N SER A 4 54.27 11.26 -5.73
CA SER A 4 53.25 11.97 -6.49
C SER A 4 51.91 11.80 -5.77
N GLY A 5 51.36 12.92 -5.32
CA GLY A 5 50.02 13.01 -4.78
C GLY A 5 49.02 12.55 -5.84
N VAL A 6 48.55 11.30 -5.70
CA VAL A 6 47.36 10.84 -6.41
C VAL A 6 46.18 11.56 -5.74
N LEU A 7 45.80 12.70 -6.32
CA LEU A 7 44.51 13.32 -6.05
C LEU A 7 43.44 12.29 -6.43
N ASN A 8 42.88 11.63 -5.42
CA ASN A 8 41.85 10.62 -5.59
C ASN A 8 40.56 11.34 -6.05
N THR A 9 40.46 11.57 -7.36
CA THR A 9 39.30 12.17 -8.02
C THR A 9 38.18 11.14 -8.15
N ASN A 10 37.77 10.55 -7.03
CA ASN A 10 36.49 9.83 -6.94
C ASN A 10 35.36 10.88 -6.90
N LYS A 11 35.19 11.60 -8.01
CA LYS A 11 34.13 12.57 -8.19
C LYS A 11 32.85 11.79 -8.52
N GLU A 12 31.92 11.74 -7.57
CA GLU A 12 30.59 11.16 -7.80
C GLU A 12 29.93 11.85 -9.00
N GLN A 13 29.26 11.06 -9.83
CA GLN A 13 28.55 11.57 -10.98
C GLN A 13 27.42 12.51 -10.57
N ARG A 14 27.31 13.66 -11.24
CA ARG A 14 26.23 14.61 -10.98
C ARG A 14 24.88 14.04 -11.44
N LEU A 15 23.91 14.09 -10.54
CA LEU A 15 22.54 13.62 -10.78
C LEU A 15 21.69 14.76 -11.35
N LEU A 16 20.66 14.42 -12.12
CA LEU A 16 19.73 15.38 -12.71
C LEU A 16 19.07 16.28 -11.66
N LEU A 17 18.77 15.73 -10.47
CA LEU A 17 18.31 16.44 -9.28
C LEU A 17 19.15 17.68 -8.97
N THR A 18 20.47 17.59 -9.17
CA THR A 18 21.42 18.66 -8.84
C THR A 18 21.57 19.68 -9.96
N THR A 19 21.12 19.40 -11.18
CA THR A 19 21.34 20.25 -12.36
C THR A 19 20.07 20.82 -12.97
N ILE A 20 18.91 20.20 -12.74
CA ILE A 20 17.63 20.60 -13.34
C ILE A 20 17.23 22.05 -12.98
N SER A 21 16.55 22.73 -13.90
CA SER A 21 16.07 24.10 -13.70
C SER A 21 14.81 24.13 -12.81
N LYS A 22 14.48 25.31 -12.26
CA LYS A 22 13.22 25.53 -11.51
C LYS A 22 11.99 25.16 -12.35
N ILE A 23 12.00 25.55 -13.62
CA ILE A 23 10.94 25.25 -14.59
C ILE A 23 10.84 23.73 -14.81
N GLY A 24 11.97 23.03 -14.89
CA GLY A 24 12.00 21.57 -15.01
C GLY A 24 11.33 20.85 -13.82
N PHE A 25 11.62 21.27 -12.58
CA PHE A 25 10.93 20.72 -11.40
C PHE A 25 9.42 20.98 -11.44
N PHE A 26 9.02 22.21 -11.78
CA PHE A 26 7.61 22.58 -11.83
C PHE A 26 6.84 21.77 -12.89
N LEU A 27 7.43 21.61 -14.09
CA LEU A 27 6.86 20.77 -15.14
C LEU A 27 6.77 19.30 -14.70
N LEU A 28 7.82 18.75 -14.07
CA LEU A 28 7.82 17.38 -13.57
C LEU A 28 6.68 17.14 -12.57
N PHE A 29 6.44 18.08 -11.66
CA PHE A 29 5.37 17.98 -10.67
C PHE A 29 3.97 18.19 -11.26
N ILE A 30 3.82 19.06 -12.26
CA ILE A 30 2.57 19.18 -13.01
C ILE A 30 2.26 17.87 -13.72
N VAL A 31 3.23 17.29 -14.43
CA VAL A 31 3.05 16.01 -15.13
C VAL A 31 2.65 14.92 -14.14
N PHE A 32 3.32 14.83 -12.99
CA PHE A 32 2.94 13.91 -11.92
C PHE A 32 1.49 14.13 -11.45
N ALA A 33 1.11 15.37 -11.14
CA ALA A 33 -0.25 15.68 -10.67
C ALA A 33 -1.32 15.35 -11.72
N VAL A 34 -1.06 15.66 -12.99
CA VAL A 34 -1.96 15.33 -14.10
C VAL A 34 -2.12 13.82 -14.25
N LEU A 35 -1.03 13.05 -14.19
CA LEU A 35 -1.08 11.59 -14.27
C LEU A 35 -1.85 10.97 -13.10
N VAL A 36 -1.67 11.49 -11.88
CA VAL A 36 -2.44 11.04 -10.70
C VAL A 36 -3.92 11.36 -10.85
N VAL A 37 -4.29 12.55 -11.35
CA VAL A 37 -5.69 12.93 -11.60
C VAL A 37 -6.33 12.06 -12.68
N ILE A 38 -5.60 11.77 -13.77
CA ILE A 38 -6.08 10.86 -14.82
C ILE A 38 -6.29 9.46 -14.23
N ALA A 39 -5.34 8.94 -13.45
CA ALA A 39 -5.46 7.63 -12.84
C ALA A 39 -6.62 7.56 -11.83
N LEU A 40 -6.85 8.62 -11.05
CA LEU A 40 -8.00 8.72 -10.16
C LEU A 40 -9.31 8.72 -10.95
N PHE A 41 -9.39 9.48 -12.05
CA PHE A 41 -10.58 9.51 -12.91
C PHE A 41 -10.89 8.12 -13.49
N VAL A 42 -9.86 7.42 -13.98
CA VAL A 42 -10.02 6.04 -14.48
C VAL A 42 -10.46 5.11 -13.35
N SER A 43 -9.87 5.24 -12.16
CA SER A 43 -10.20 4.40 -10.99
C SER A 43 -11.61 4.65 -10.44
N LEU A 44 -12.13 5.87 -10.54
CA LEU A 44 -13.52 6.20 -10.16
C LEU A 44 -14.56 5.64 -11.14
N ASN A 45 -14.18 5.47 -12.42
CA ASN A 45 -15.02 4.87 -13.45
C ASN A 45 -14.77 3.36 -13.62
N ALA A 46 -13.94 2.76 -12.77
CA ALA A 46 -13.70 1.32 -12.79
C ALA A 46 -14.99 0.56 -12.42
N PRO A 47 -15.16 -0.68 -12.91
CA PRO A 47 -16.29 -1.53 -12.52
C PRO A 47 -16.38 -1.67 -11.00
N LYS A 48 -17.60 -1.82 -10.48
CA LYS A 48 -17.78 -2.02 -9.04
C LYS A 48 -17.11 -3.33 -8.62
N PRO A 49 -16.30 -3.33 -7.53
CA PRO A 49 -15.56 -4.52 -7.12
C PRO A 49 -16.49 -5.63 -6.64
N TRP A 50 -17.58 -5.28 -5.95
CA TRP A 50 -18.50 -6.25 -5.35
C TRP A 50 -19.82 -6.31 -6.11
N SER A 51 -20.23 -7.53 -6.47
CA SER A 51 -21.61 -7.85 -6.87
C SER A 51 -22.34 -8.41 -5.65
N THR A 52 -23.58 -8.01 -5.43
CA THR A 52 -24.35 -8.37 -4.23
C THR A 52 -25.74 -8.87 -4.60
N ASN A 53 -26.11 -10.03 -4.08
CA ASN A 53 -27.43 -10.63 -4.21
C ASN A 53 -28.07 -10.75 -2.82
N GLU A 54 -29.26 -10.20 -2.65
CA GLU A 54 -30.03 -10.30 -1.41
C GLU A 54 -31.07 -11.42 -1.51
N ILE A 55 -31.07 -12.30 -0.51
CA ILE A 55 -31.98 -13.44 -0.39
C ILE A 55 -32.66 -13.34 0.97
N SER A 56 -33.95 -13.06 0.97
CA SER A 56 -34.75 -13.07 2.20
C SER A 56 -35.12 -14.50 2.60
N SER A 57 -35.19 -14.75 3.91
CA SER A 57 -35.60 -16.05 4.46
C SER A 57 -37.04 -16.43 4.11
N TRP A 58 -37.92 -15.43 3.92
CA TRP A 58 -39.30 -15.62 3.48
C TRP A 58 -39.87 -14.37 2.81
N LYS A 59 -40.76 -14.54 1.84
CA LYS A 59 -41.51 -13.44 1.19
C LYS A 59 -43.00 -13.67 1.35
N CYS A 60 -43.69 -12.71 1.95
CA CYS A 60 -45.15 -12.68 1.99
C CYS A 60 -45.69 -11.87 0.80
N ALA A 61 -46.92 -12.16 0.36
CA ALA A 61 -47.58 -11.45 -0.74
C ALA A 61 -48.05 -10.01 -0.37
N GLY A 62 -47.73 -9.50 0.82
CA GLY A 62 -48.05 -8.14 1.29
C GLY A 62 -46.99 -7.59 2.27
N ASP A 63 -47.17 -6.35 2.73
CA ASP A 63 -46.27 -5.64 3.67
C ASP A 63 -46.29 -6.18 5.12
N ASP A 64 -46.81 -7.40 5.31
CA ASP A 64 -46.95 -8.02 6.62
C ASP A 64 -45.58 -8.30 7.24
N ALA A 65 -45.33 -7.72 8.42
CA ALA A 65 -44.09 -7.88 9.17
C ALA A 65 -44.01 -9.22 9.95
N GLN A 66 -44.90 -10.18 9.68
CA GLN A 66 -45.00 -11.46 10.37
C GLN A 66 -45.20 -12.60 9.37
N PHE A 67 -44.48 -13.71 9.60
CA PHE A 67 -44.57 -14.92 8.79
C PHE A 67 -45.93 -15.59 8.96
N ASN A 68 -46.69 -15.69 7.86
CA ASN A 68 -47.99 -16.36 7.75
C ASN A 68 -47.92 -17.56 6.79
N GLN A 69 -48.96 -18.40 6.76
CA GLN A 69 -49.04 -19.55 5.83
C GLN A 69 -49.01 -19.15 4.34
N ASN A 70 -49.33 -17.90 4.02
CA ASN A 70 -49.28 -17.36 2.65
C ASN A 70 -47.89 -16.86 2.24
N CYS A 71 -46.89 -17.01 3.11
CA CYS A 71 -45.53 -16.57 2.84
C CYS A 71 -44.71 -17.72 2.26
N GLY A 72 -44.11 -17.48 1.10
CA GLY A 72 -43.16 -18.42 0.51
C GLY A 72 -41.82 -18.33 1.22
N GLY A 73 -41.30 -19.45 1.72
CA GLY A 73 -40.00 -19.53 2.37
C GLY A 73 -40.06 -20.13 3.78
N VAL A 74 -39.04 -19.87 4.59
CA VAL A 74 -38.83 -20.52 5.89
C VAL A 74 -38.57 -19.46 6.94
N ASN A 75 -39.44 -19.37 7.95
CA ASN A 75 -39.12 -18.62 9.16
C ASN A 75 -38.03 -19.32 9.96
N LEU A 76 -36.79 -18.86 9.82
CA LEU A 76 -35.62 -19.42 10.50
C LEU A 76 -35.60 -19.11 12.00
N LEU A 77 -36.43 -18.17 12.46
CA LEU A 77 -36.68 -17.90 13.87
C LEU A 77 -37.61 -18.91 14.53
N ASP A 78 -38.09 -19.92 13.79
CA ASP A 78 -38.77 -21.06 14.41
C ASP A 78 -37.79 -22.22 14.57
N LYS A 79 -37.67 -22.72 15.80
CA LYS A 79 -36.74 -23.79 16.17
C LYS A 79 -36.83 -24.95 15.16
N SER A 80 -35.67 -25.51 14.83
CA SER A 80 -35.46 -26.71 13.99
C SER A 80 -35.62 -26.55 12.47
N LYS A 81 -35.89 -25.35 11.95
CA LYS A 81 -35.93 -25.14 10.49
C LYS A 81 -34.54 -24.85 9.90
N LYS A 82 -34.32 -25.33 8.68
CA LYS A 82 -33.10 -25.13 7.88
C LYS A 82 -33.46 -24.41 6.59
N ILE A 83 -32.55 -23.58 6.10
CA ILE A 83 -32.59 -23.02 4.75
C ILE A 83 -31.36 -23.50 3.98
N THR A 84 -31.55 -23.83 2.71
CA THR A 84 -30.49 -24.14 1.76
C THR A 84 -30.35 -22.97 0.80
N LEU A 85 -29.17 -22.34 0.77
CA LEU A 85 -28.86 -21.27 -0.18
C LEU A 85 -27.85 -21.78 -1.19
N GLN A 86 -28.08 -21.48 -2.47
CA GLN A 86 -27.13 -21.72 -3.54
C GLN A 86 -26.38 -20.42 -3.84
N LEU A 87 -25.06 -20.50 -3.84
CA LEU A 87 -24.11 -19.43 -4.14
C LEU A 87 -23.43 -19.75 -5.48
N GLY A 88 -23.33 -18.76 -6.36
CA GLY A 88 -22.83 -18.91 -7.73
C GLY A 88 -23.95 -18.91 -8.79
N ALA A 89 -23.70 -19.35 -10.03
CA ALA A 89 -22.46 -19.95 -10.51
C ALA A 89 -21.29 -18.93 -10.56
N TYR A 90 -20.14 -19.34 -10.01
CA TYR A 90 -18.90 -18.57 -10.01
C TYR A 90 -18.02 -18.98 -11.18
N GLU A 91 -17.39 -17.98 -11.78
CA GLU A 91 -16.33 -18.11 -12.76
C GLU A 91 -14.96 -18.03 -12.06
N ILE A 92 -13.92 -18.46 -12.77
CA ILE A 92 -12.53 -18.44 -12.28
C ILE A 92 -12.07 -17.02 -11.84
N PHE A 93 -12.65 -15.98 -12.44
CA PHE A 93 -12.34 -14.57 -12.11
C PHE A 93 -13.12 -14.00 -10.93
N ASN A 94 -14.11 -14.73 -10.38
CA ASN A 94 -14.78 -14.32 -9.16
C ASN A 94 -13.85 -14.64 -7.99
N GLN A 95 -13.07 -13.65 -7.57
CA GLN A 95 -12.29 -13.74 -6.35
C GLN A 95 -13.23 -13.57 -5.15
N GLU A 96 -12.96 -14.24 -4.04
CA GLU A 96 -13.60 -14.00 -2.74
C GLU A 96 -15.15 -13.94 -2.72
N SER A 97 -15.81 -14.93 -2.11
CA SER A 97 -17.24 -14.86 -1.80
C SER A 97 -17.46 -14.61 -0.31
N ARG A 98 -18.49 -13.81 0.00
CA ARG A 98 -18.90 -13.45 1.36
C ARG A 98 -20.38 -13.68 1.52
N LEU A 99 -20.78 -14.34 2.60
CA LEU A 99 -22.16 -14.43 3.04
C LEU A 99 -22.36 -13.60 4.29
N GLU A 100 -23.09 -12.51 4.11
CA GLU A 100 -23.52 -11.59 5.16
C GLU A 100 -24.97 -11.85 5.51
N TYR A 101 -25.39 -11.40 6.70
CA TYR A 101 -26.78 -11.39 7.09
C TYR A 101 -27.13 -10.12 7.85
N TYR A 102 -28.38 -9.70 7.80
CA TYR A 102 -28.91 -8.70 8.70
C TYR A 102 -30.38 -8.99 8.99
N PHE A 103 -30.85 -8.50 10.14
CA PHE A 103 -32.24 -8.61 10.53
C PHE A 103 -32.99 -7.32 10.21
N ASN A 104 -34.23 -7.47 9.75
CA ASN A 104 -35.20 -6.39 9.76
C ASN A 104 -35.88 -6.33 11.13
N LYS A 105 -36.06 -5.13 11.68
CA LYS A 105 -36.84 -4.91 12.89
C LYS A 105 -38.33 -4.94 12.59
N LYS A 106 -39.11 -5.45 13.55
CA LYS A 106 -40.57 -5.29 13.54
C LYS A 106 -40.91 -3.80 13.55
N SER A 107 -41.90 -3.40 12.74
CA SER A 107 -42.33 -2.00 12.63
C SER A 107 -42.68 -1.39 14.00
N SER A 108 -43.29 -2.17 14.90
CA SER A 108 -43.65 -1.77 16.27
C SER A 108 -42.47 -1.54 17.23
N LYS A 109 -41.25 -1.92 16.85
CA LYS A 109 -40.04 -1.85 17.69
C LYS A 109 -38.95 -0.97 17.06
N LYS A 110 -39.29 -0.13 16.07
CA LYS A 110 -38.35 0.70 15.33
C LYS A 110 -37.53 1.65 16.22
N ASP A 111 -38.15 2.24 17.24
CA ASP A 111 -37.51 3.24 18.11
C ASP A 111 -36.64 2.63 19.22
N ILE A 112 -36.66 1.32 19.39
CA ILE A 112 -35.90 0.63 20.44
C ILE A 112 -34.54 0.21 19.89
N ALA A 113 -33.49 0.54 20.65
CA ALA A 113 -32.15 -0.01 20.46
C ALA A 113 -32.06 -1.38 21.14
N PHE A 114 -31.41 -2.34 20.51
CA PHE A 114 -31.28 -3.68 21.04
C PHE A 114 -29.93 -4.31 20.71
N ASP A 115 -29.36 -5.00 21.70
CA ASP A 115 -28.18 -5.83 21.58
C ASP A 115 -28.53 -7.26 21.96
N GLY A 116 -28.22 -8.23 21.10
CA GLY A 116 -28.47 -9.64 21.34
C GLY A 116 -27.40 -10.54 20.73
N PHE A 117 -27.59 -11.85 20.88
CA PHE A 117 -26.73 -12.87 20.30
C PHE A 117 -27.57 -13.89 19.54
N VAL A 118 -27.05 -14.34 18.40
CA VAL A 118 -27.65 -15.40 17.59
C VAL A 118 -26.59 -16.46 17.30
N LYS A 119 -26.97 -17.72 17.47
CA LYS A 119 -26.11 -18.88 17.15
C LYS A 119 -26.58 -19.54 15.87
N PHE A 120 -25.76 -19.46 14.82
CA PHE A 120 -25.98 -20.16 13.56
C PHE A 120 -25.15 -21.43 13.51
N ARG A 121 -25.75 -22.53 13.06
CA ARG A 121 -25.04 -23.71 12.58
C ARG A 121 -25.15 -23.74 11.07
N TYR A 122 -24.02 -23.71 10.38
CA TYR A 122 -24.00 -23.82 8.95
C TYR A 122 -23.11 -24.96 8.47
N THR A 123 -23.48 -25.53 7.33
CA THR A 123 -22.73 -26.56 6.62
C THR A 123 -22.54 -26.11 5.18
N LEU A 124 -21.29 -26.02 4.73
CA LEU A 124 -20.90 -25.55 3.41
C LEU A 124 -20.43 -26.71 2.56
N TYR A 125 -21.01 -26.81 1.37
CA TYR A 125 -20.71 -27.82 0.37
C TYR A 125 -20.25 -27.18 -0.94
N GLY A 126 -19.34 -27.84 -1.65
CA GLY A 126 -18.91 -27.47 -3.01
C GLY A 126 -19.30 -28.51 -4.05
N THR A 127 -19.66 -28.07 -5.26
CA THR A 127 -19.92 -28.95 -6.40
C THR A 127 -19.49 -28.35 -7.73
N ASN A 128 -18.99 -29.21 -8.61
CA ASN A 128 -18.66 -28.88 -10.00
C ASN A 128 -19.86 -29.08 -10.95
N VAL A 129 -20.95 -29.68 -10.48
CA VAL A 129 -22.13 -29.95 -11.28
C VAL A 129 -23.05 -28.73 -11.25
N LEU A 130 -23.22 -28.10 -12.41
CA LEU A 130 -24.19 -27.01 -12.60
C LEU A 130 -25.60 -27.56 -12.41
N ASN A 131 -26.21 -27.30 -11.25
CA ASN A 131 -27.60 -27.68 -11.01
C ASN A 131 -28.52 -26.86 -11.91
N GLN A 132 -29.32 -27.54 -12.72
CA GLN A 132 -30.49 -26.93 -13.36
C GLN A 132 -31.52 -26.58 -12.27
N PRO A 133 -32.32 -25.50 -12.45
CA PRO A 133 -33.17 -24.93 -11.40
C PRO A 133 -34.21 -25.87 -10.75
N ASN A 134 -34.42 -27.07 -11.30
CA ASN A 134 -35.42 -28.05 -10.83
C ASN A 134 -34.83 -29.41 -10.40
N GLN A 135 -33.50 -29.58 -10.35
CA GLN A 135 -32.89 -30.85 -9.94
C GLN A 135 -32.65 -30.86 -8.42
N LYS A 136 -33.24 -31.83 -7.72
CA LYS A 136 -32.93 -32.09 -6.31
C LYS A 136 -31.48 -32.52 -6.22
N VAL A 137 -30.67 -31.73 -5.53
CA VAL A 137 -29.24 -31.99 -5.35
C VAL A 137 -29.06 -33.22 -4.47
N GLU A 138 -28.42 -34.25 -4.99
CA GLU A 138 -28.11 -35.45 -4.22
C GLU A 138 -26.91 -35.16 -3.30
N VAL A 139 -27.16 -35.17 -1.98
CA VAL A 139 -26.18 -34.78 -0.95
C VAL A 139 -24.90 -35.64 -0.99
N SER A 140 -24.98 -36.86 -1.52
CA SER A 140 -23.85 -37.79 -1.71
C SER A 140 -22.81 -37.32 -2.75
N SER A 141 -23.21 -36.45 -3.69
CA SER A 141 -22.30 -35.89 -4.72
C SER A 141 -21.61 -34.59 -4.27
N LEU A 142 -21.99 -34.07 -3.09
CA LEU A 142 -21.49 -32.82 -2.56
C LEU A 142 -20.24 -33.04 -1.73
N LYS A 143 -19.19 -32.25 -1.97
CA LYS A 143 -18.00 -32.27 -1.12
C LYS A 143 -18.24 -31.35 0.07
N LEU A 144 -18.19 -31.89 1.28
CA LEU A 144 -18.20 -31.10 2.50
C LEU A 144 -16.91 -30.29 2.60
N ILE A 145 -17.06 -28.96 2.69
CA ILE A 145 -15.94 -28.03 2.84
C ILE A 145 -15.79 -27.65 4.31
N GLU A 146 -16.90 -27.28 4.96
CA GLU A 146 -16.86 -26.74 6.31
C GLU A 146 -18.19 -26.99 7.04
N GLU A 147 -18.13 -27.38 8.30
CA GLU A 147 -19.27 -27.39 9.22
C GLU A 147 -18.88 -26.64 10.49
N LYS A 148 -19.59 -25.54 10.79
CA LYS A 148 -19.30 -24.71 11.97
C LYS A 148 -20.55 -24.18 12.63
N THR A 149 -20.41 -23.92 13.92
CA THR A 149 -21.37 -23.12 14.69
C THR A 149 -20.73 -21.79 15.02
N ILE A 150 -21.36 -20.70 14.61
CA ILE A 150 -20.93 -19.33 14.88
C ILE A 150 -21.89 -18.65 15.83
N GLU A 151 -21.34 -17.88 16.76
CA GLU A 151 -22.10 -16.98 17.63
C GLU A 151 -21.79 -15.55 17.19
N SER A 152 -22.85 -14.81 16.86
CA SER A 152 -22.71 -13.45 16.36
C SER A 152 -23.55 -12.49 17.19
N LYS A 153 -22.96 -11.34 17.53
CA LYS A 153 -23.63 -10.25 18.23
C LYS A 153 -24.46 -9.46 17.22
N VAL A 154 -25.73 -9.23 17.55
CA VAL A 154 -26.66 -8.46 16.75
C VAL A 154 -26.88 -7.12 17.44
N HIS A 155 -26.48 -6.04 16.79
CA HIS A 155 -26.79 -4.67 17.21
C HIS A 155 -27.88 -4.10 16.29
N CYS A 156 -28.94 -3.55 16.87
CA CYS A 156 -30.01 -2.90 16.14
C CYS A 156 -30.13 -1.45 16.63
N PRO A 157 -29.71 -0.44 15.85
CA PRO A 157 -29.73 0.95 16.30
C PRO A 157 -31.16 1.51 16.36
N ALA A 158 -31.41 2.45 17.29
CA ALA A 158 -32.70 3.13 17.39
C ALA A 158 -33.02 3.91 16.10
N ARG A 159 -34.32 4.01 15.75
CA ARG A 159 -34.84 4.72 14.56
C ARG A 159 -34.44 4.14 13.19
N SER A 160 -33.62 3.08 13.14
CA SER A 160 -33.38 2.28 11.94
C SER A 160 -34.43 1.15 11.81
N THR A 161 -34.73 0.71 10.59
CA THR A 161 -35.50 -0.54 10.35
C THR A 161 -34.60 -1.75 10.16
N LYS A 162 -33.31 -1.55 9.87
CA LYS A 162 -32.30 -2.59 9.66
C LYS A 162 -31.36 -2.66 10.86
N CYS A 163 -31.04 -3.87 11.29
CA CYS A 163 -29.95 -4.12 12.22
C CYS A 163 -28.60 -4.11 11.48
N ASP A 164 -27.51 -4.06 12.25
CA ASP A 164 -26.16 -4.10 11.72
C ASP A 164 -25.89 -5.44 11.03
N ILE A 165 -24.97 -5.40 10.06
CA ILE A 165 -24.62 -6.55 9.23
C ILE A 165 -23.73 -7.50 10.03
N GLY A 166 -24.16 -8.75 10.14
CA GLY A 166 -23.35 -9.87 10.61
C GLY A 166 -22.78 -10.70 9.46
N TYR A 167 -21.80 -11.54 9.77
CA TYR A 167 -21.08 -12.36 8.79
C TYR A 167 -21.23 -13.84 9.14
N ILE A 168 -21.47 -14.67 8.12
CA ILE A 168 -21.63 -16.12 8.29
C ILE A 168 -20.38 -16.86 7.82
N SER A 169 -19.99 -16.61 6.57
CA SER A 169 -18.86 -17.26 5.94
C SER A 169 -18.22 -16.33 4.91
N SER A 170 -16.91 -16.47 4.74
CA SER A 170 -16.13 -15.86 3.66
C SER A 170 -15.14 -16.88 3.15
N GLU A 171 -15.14 -17.10 1.84
CA GLU A 171 -14.20 -17.95 1.15
C GLU A 171 -13.36 -17.09 0.23
N LEU A 172 -12.04 -17.05 0.44
CA LEU A 172 -11.12 -16.25 -0.37
C LEU A 172 -10.87 -16.87 -1.75
N TYR A 173 -10.94 -18.20 -1.84
CA TYR A 173 -10.74 -18.99 -3.06
C TYR A 173 -12.00 -19.79 -3.38
N LEU A 174 -12.40 -19.74 -4.65
CA LEU A 174 -13.60 -20.40 -5.13
C LEU A 174 -13.22 -21.65 -5.94
N ASP A 175 -12.83 -22.71 -5.23
CA ASP A 175 -12.49 -24.03 -5.79
C ASP A 175 -13.63 -24.69 -6.59
N TYR A 176 -14.89 -24.28 -6.34
CA TYR A 176 -16.08 -24.84 -6.98
C TYR A 176 -16.91 -23.74 -7.66
N PRO A 177 -17.51 -24.01 -8.83
CA PRO A 177 -18.40 -23.05 -9.48
C PRO A 177 -19.70 -22.86 -8.69
N ILE A 178 -20.13 -23.84 -7.90
CA ILE A 178 -21.33 -23.73 -7.07
C ILE A 178 -21.00 -24.12 -5.64
N TYR A 179 -21.46 -23.29 -4.72
CA TYR A 179 -21.46 -23.57 -3.30
C TYR A 179 -22.91 -23.69 -2.80
N ILE A 180 -23.16 -24.68 -1.94
CA ILE A 180 -24.45 -24.86 -1.28
C ILE A 180 -24.22 -24.71 0.21
N ILE A 181 -24.95 -23.81 0.84
CA ILE A 181 -24.86 -23.60 2.29
C ILE A 181 -26.20 -23.92 2.95
N GLU A 182 -26.16 -24.84 3.90
CA GLU A 182 -27.28 -25.14 4.79
C GLU A 182 -27.13 -24.37 6.09
N ILE A 183 -28.13 -23.58 6.48
CA ILE A 183 -28.09 -22.74 7.67
C ILE A 183 -29.26 -23.08 8.58
N SER A 184 -28.98 -23.20 9.87
CA SER A 184 -29.98 -23.33 10.95
C SER A 184 -29.64 -22.42 12.12
N ILE A 185 -30.67 -21.98 12.83
CA ILE A 185 -30.52 -21.20 14.07
C ILE A 185 -30.69 -22.16 15.25
N ILE A 186 -29.70 -22.22 16.14
CA ILE A 186 -29.74 -23.06 17.35
C ILE A 186 -30.43 -22.30 18.50
N ASN A 187 -30.02 -21.06 18.72
CA ASN A 187 -30.53 -20.21 19.79
C ASN A 187 -30.72 -18.78 19.29
N GLU A 188 -31.80 -18.16 19.75
CA GLU A 188 -32.30 -16.88 19.30
C GLU A 188 -32.78 -16.04 20.47
N ASN A 189 -31.94 -15.09 20.90
CA ASN A 189 -32.34 -14.10 21.91
C ASN A 189 -33.00 -12.86 21.27
N VAL A 190 -33.32 -12.91 19.97
CA VAL A 190 -33.70 -11.74 19.16
C VAL A 190 -35.14 -11.77 18.63
N LYS A 191 -35.83 -12.91 18.75
CA LYS A 191 -37.13 -13.21 18.12
C LYS A 191 -38.23 -12.18 18.39
N ASP A 192 -38.22 -11.57 19.57
CA ASP A 192 -39.26 -10.62 19.95
C ASP A 192 -39.15 -9.28 19.20
N ILE A 193 -37.97 -8.95 18.68
CA ILE A 193 -37.64 -7.63 18.12
C ILE A 193 -37.49 -7.68 16.59
N VAL A 194 -36.98 -8.78 16.05
CA VAL A 194 -36.71 -8.93 14.60
C VAL A 194 -37.83 -9.67 13.88
N SER A 195 -38.07 -9.33 12.61
CA SER A 195 -39.10 -9.95 11.75
C SER A 195 -38.49 -10.92 10.75
N ASP A 196 -37.71 -10.41 9.79
CA ASP A 196 -37.11 -11.17 8.69
C ASP A 196 -35.59 -11.20 8.81
N LEU A 197 -35.01 -12.33 8.41
CA LEU A 197 -33.58 -12.54 8.25
C LEU A 197 -33.24 -12.46 6.76
N ILE A 198 -32.44 -11.48 6.39
CA ILE A 198 -31.98 -11.30 5.01
C ILE A 198 -30.52 -11.72 4.93
N PHE A 199 -30.22 -12.59 3.97
CA PHE A 199 -28.87 -12.96 3.58
C PHE A 199 -28.41 -12.08 2.42
N LYS A 200 -27.17 -11.64 2.48
CA LYS A 200 -26.52 -10.86 1.43
C LYS A 200 -25.28 -11.62 0.97
N ALA A 201 -25.39 -12.27 -0.18
CA ALA A 201 -24.28 -12.95 -0.83
C ALA A 201 -23.53 -11.92 -1.69
N SER A 202 -22.27 -11.65 -1.34
CA SER A 202 -21.41 -10.72 -2.07
C SER A 202 -20.22 -11.47 -2.66
N PHE A 203 -19.80 -11.14 -3.87
CA PHE A 203 -18.62 -11.73 -4.51
C PHE A 203 -17.90 -10.71 -5.39
N VAL A 204 -16.60 -10.89 -5.64
CA VAL A 204 -15.87 -9.98 -6.53
C VAL A 204 -16.33 -10.20 -7.97
N SER A 205 -16.68 -9.10 -8.65
CA SER A 205 -17.15 -9.11 -10.03
C SER A 205 -16.03 -9.49 -11.00
N THR A 206 -16.31 -10.41 -11.94
CA THR A 206 -15.40 -10.79 -13.02
C THR A 206 -14.88 -9.56 -13.78
N PHE A 207 -15.75 -8.59 -14.08
CA PHE A 207 -15.38 -7.39 -14.81
C PHE A 207 -14.35 -6.53 -14.06
N TYR A 208 -14.47 -6.45 -12.74
CA TYR A 208 -13.50 -5.72 -11.92
C TYR A 208 -12.16 -6.46 -11.88
N THR A 209 -12.17 -7.77 -11.67
CA THR A 209 -10.96 -8.59 -11.65
C THR A 209 -10.17 -8.48 -12.97
N ILE A 210 -10.85 -8.55 -14.11
CA ILE A 210 -10.22 -8.39 -15.43
C ILE A 210 -9.65 -6.98 -15.57
N PHE A 211 -10.40 -5.95 -15.13
CA PHE A 211 -9.92 -4.57 -15.15
C PHE A 211 -8.66 -4.39 -14.29
N GLU A 212 -8.64 -4.92 -13.07
CA GLU A 212 -7.49 -4.88 -12.17
C GLU A 212 -6.28 -5.59 -12.79
N LEU A 213 -6.49 -6.73 -13.46
CA LEU A 213 -5.42 -7.44 -14.17
C LEU A 213 -4.79 -6.58 -15.26
N PHE A 214 -5.58 -5.93 -16.12
CA PHE A 214 -5.05 -5.03 -17.14
C PHE A 214 -4.37 -3.80 -16.54
N TRP A 215 -4.93 -3.25 -15.46
CA TRP A 215 -4.34 -2.13 -14.74
C TRP A 215 -2.92 -2.45 -14.25
N ARG A 216 -2.76 -3.60 -13.57
CA ARG A 216 -1.45 -4.10 -13.11
C ARG A 216 -0.50 -4.35 -14.29
N LEU A 217 -0.98 -5.00 -15.35
CA LEU A 217 -0.16 -5.29 -16.54
C LEU A 217 0.42 -4.02 -17.19
N ILE A 218 -0.37 -2.95 -17.29
CA ILE A 218 0.10 -1.66 -17.82
C ILE A 218 1.25 -1.12 -16.95
N PHE A 219 1.12 -1.15 -15.63
CA PHE A 219 2.18 -0.66 -14.73
C PHE A 219 3.41 -1.57 -14.67
N ILE A 220 3.26 -2.88 -14.87
CA ILE A 220 4.41 -3.80 -15.05
C ILE A 220 5.19 -3.40 -16.30
N LEU A 221 4.51 -3.28 -17.45
CA LEU A 221 5.15 -2.90 -18.72
C LEU A 221 5.81 -1.53 -18.61
N PHE A 222 5.13 -0.58 -17.97
CA PHE A 222 5.65 0.76 -17.73
C PHE A 222 6.88 0.75 -16.82
N SER A 223 6.85 0.03 -15.71
CA SER A 223 7.98 -0.10 -14.78
C SER A 223 9.19 -0.78 -15.41
N CYS A 224 8.96 -1.83 -16.21
CA CYS A 224 9.99 -2.47 -17.01
C CYS A 224 10.62 -1.50 -18.01
N LEU A 225 9.80 -0.73 -18.74
CA LEU A 225 10.29 0.29 -19.68
C LEU A 225 11.11 1.37 -18.96
N CYS A 226 10.62 1.90 -17.84
CA CYS A 226 11.36 2.87 -17.02
C CYS A 226 12.70 2.31 -16.55
N THR A 227 12.72 1.04 -16.11
CA THR A 227 13.95 0.36 -15.69
C THR A 227 14.93 0.20 -16.83
N CYS A 228 14.47 -0.24 -18.01
CA CYS A 228 15.29 -0.34 -19.20
C CYS A 228 15.88 1.01 -19.62
N ILE A 229 15.07 2.08 -19.63
CA ILE A 229 15.53 3.44 -19.94
C ILE A 229 16.57 3.89 -18.91
N TYR A 230 16.34 3.64 -17.63
CA TYR A 230 17.25 4.02 -16.55
C TYR A 230 18.61 3.31 -16.66
N LEU A 231 18.60 2.00 -16.89
CA LEU A 231 19.82 1.22 -17.09
C LEU A 231 20.54 1.64 -18.37
N TRP A 232 19.80 1.89 -19.46
CA TRP A 232 20.36 2.36 -20.72
C TRP A 232 21.01 3.74 -20.59
N ALA A 233 20.40 4.67 -19.86
CA ALA A 233 20.98 5.99 -19.60
C ALA A 233 22.28 5.91 -18.77
N ASN A 234 22.40 4.91 -17.89
CA ASN A 234 23.58 4.69 -17.07
C ASN A 234 24.62 3.75 -17.71
N ARG A 235 24.38 3.20 -18.91
CA ARG A 235 25.21 2.16 -19.54
C ARG A 235 26.65 2.58 -19.80
N SER A 236 26.88 3.87 -20.01
CA SER A 236 28.22 4.43 -20.27
C SER A 236 29.07 4.54 -19.02
N ILE A 237 28.48 4.37 -17.83
CA ILE A 237 29.15 4.55 -16.55
C ILE A 237 29.35 3.18 -15.87
N PRO A 238 30.59 2.80 -15.52
CA PRO A 238 30.84 1.60 -14.74
C PRO A 238 30.07 1.60 -13.42
N GLN A 239 29.49 0.47 -13.04
CA GLN A 239 28.67 0.32 -11.82
C GLN A 239 29.41 0.73 -10.53
N GLU A 240 30.73 0.59 -10.50
CA GLU A 240 31.57 1.01 -9.38
C GLU A 240 31.45 2.52 -9.10
N LYS A 241 31.34 3.32 -10.17
CA LYS A 241 31.26 4.78 -10.14
C LYS A 241 29.84 5.31 -9.95
N TRP A 242 28.83 4.43 -9.94
CA TRP A 242 27.46 4.86 -9.69
C TRP A 242 27.33 5.46 -8.30
N SER A 243 26.56 6.55 -8.23
CA SER A 243 26.23 7.18 -6.96
C SER A 243 25.41 6.22 -6.10
N HIS A 244 25.40 6.47 -4.79
CA HIS A 244 24.60 5.70 -3.85
C HIS A 244 23.11 5.72 -4.25
N GLU A 245 22.60 6.87 -4.65
CA GLU A 245 21.24 7.08 -5.11
C GLU A 245 20.92 6.22 -6.33
N GLN A 246 21.85 6.15 -7.30
CA GLN A 246 21.64 5.35 -8.52
C GLN A 246 21.55 3.85 -8.23
N LYS A 247 22.45 3.33 -7.38
CA LYS A 247 22.48 1.91 -7.00
C LYS A 247 21.17 1.48 -6.34
N TRP A 248 20.71 2.25 -5.36
CA TRP A 248 19.46 1.94 -4.65
C TRP A 248 18.20 2.20 -5.50
N THR A 249 18.26 3.09 -6.48
CA THR A 249 17.14 3.31 -7.42
C THR A 249 16.89 2.08 -8.31
N VAL A 250 17.93 1.36 -8.71
CA VAL A 250 17.75 0.07 -9.42
C VAL A 250 17.06 -0.97 -8.53
N VAL A 251 17.42 -1.03 -7.24
CA VAL A 251 16.76 -1.93 -6.27
C VAL A 251 15.29 -1.53 -6.08
N LEU A 252 15.00 -0.23 -5.97
CA LEU A 252 13.62 0.28 -5.88
C LEU A 252 12.78 -0.12 -7.09
N LEU A 253 13.31 0.09 -8.30
CA LEU A 253 12.63 -0.27 -9.54
C LEU A 253 12.38 -1.78 -9.67
N THR A 254 13.30 -2.59 -9.17
CA THR A 254 13.11 -4.04 -9.09
C THR A 254 11.91 -4.36 -8.21
N PHE A 255 11.85 -3.84 -6.98
CA PHE A 255 10.72 -4.07 -6.10
C PHE A 255 9.40 -3.48 -6.62
N LEU A 256 9.44 -2.37 -7.36
CA LEU A 256 8.25 -1.80 -8.00
C LEU A 256 7.64 -2.74 -9.05
N ILE A 257 8.47 -3.42 -9.84
CA ILE A 257 7.97 -4.42 -10.80
C ILE A 257 7.25 -5.55 -10.05
N TRP A 258 7.80 -6.00 -8.93
CA TRP A 258 7.18 -7.04 -8.10
C TRP A 258 5.90 -6.57 -7.40
N GLU A 259 5.85 -5.32 -6.90
CA GLU A 259 4.65 -4.73 -6.27
C GLU A 259 3.47 -4.65 -7.24
N ASN A 260 3.72 -4.41 -8.53
CA ASN A 260 2.68 -4.48 -9.54
C ASN A 260 2.14 -5.91 -9.78
N ASN A 261 2.71 -6.91 -9.10
CA ASN A 261 2.31 -8.30 -9.06
C ASN A 261 2.25 -8.97 -10.45
N PRO A 262 3.40 -9.31 -11.05
CA PRO A 262 3.44 -10.06 -12.30
C PRO A 262 2.87 -11.48 -12.18
N LEU A 263 2.70 -11.97 -10.95
CA LEU A 263 2.13 -13.28 -10.67
C LEU A 263 0.60 -13.25 -10.50
N TYR A 264 -0.04 -12.09 -10.60
CA TYR A 264 -1.48 -11.93 -10.42
C TYR A 264 -2.32 -12.89 -11.30
N PRO A 265 -1.99 -13.13 -12.59
CA PRO A 265 -2.71 -14.11 -13.40
C PRO A 265 -2.63 -15.55 -12.87
N TYR A 266 -1.55 -15.91 -12.17
CA TYR A 266 -1.37 -17.26 -11.64
C TYR A 266 -2.24 -17.55 -10.41
N GLU A 267 -2.68 -16.52 -9.69
CA GLU A 267 -3.63 -16.67 -8.59
C GLU A 267 -4.96 -17.29 -9.04
N PHE A 268 -5.32 -17.14 -10.32
CA PHE A 268 -6.53 -17.70 -10.91
C PHE A 268 -6.35 -19.12 -11.44
N LEU A 269 -5.11 -19.50 -11.71
CA LEU A 269 -4.79 -20.80 -12.31
C LEU A 269 -4.44 -21.84 -11.25
N MET A 270 -4.00 -21.38 -10.07
CA MET A 270 -3.49 -22.21 -9.00
C MET A 270 -4.23 -21.86 -7.71
N ASP A 271 -5.22 -22.68 -7.35
CA ASP A 271 -5.98 -22.56 -6.10
C ASP A 271 -5.10 -22.96 -4.91
N ASN A 272 -4.21 -22.05 -4.49
CA ASN A 272 -3.29 -22.30 -3.39
C ASN A 272 -3.05 -21.04 -2.54
N ALA A 273 -3.17 -21.21 -1.22
CA ALA A 273 -2.84 -20.20 -0.21
C ALA A 273 -1.40 -19.69 -0.30
N PHE A 274 -0.51 -20.41 -1.00
CA PHE A 274 0.85 -19.97 -1.27
C PHE A 274 0.91 -18.59 -1.97
N TYR A 275 0.10 -18.36 -3.00
CA TYR A 275 0.13 -17.08 -3.73
C TYR A 275 -0.37 -15.92 -2.85
N LEU A 276 -1.35 -16.18 -1.99
CA LEU A 276 -1.79 -15.21 -0.98
C LEU A 276 -0.65 -14.71 -0.11
N PHE A 277 0.16 -15.65 0.37
CA PHE A 277 1.31 -15.38 1.23
C PHE A 277 2.38 -14.62 0.45
N VAL A 278 2.77 -15.09 -0.74
CA VAL A 278 3.78 -14.45 -1.58
C VAL A 278 3.41 -13.00 -1.89
N ASN A 279 2.16 -12.73 -2.29
CA ASN A 279 1.71 -11.37 -2.57
C ASN A 279 1.76 -10.49 -1.32
N SER A 280 1.31 -11.01 -0.18
CA SER A 280 1.35 -10.27 1.08
C SER A 280 2.78 -9.92 1.48
N VAL A 281 3.73 -10.83 1.25
CA VAL A 281 5.16 -10.61 1.49
C VAL A 281 5.71 -9.56 0.51
N ILE A 282 5.44 -9.68 -0.79
CA ILE A 282 5.92 -8.73 -1.80
C ILE A 282 5.41 -7.32 -1.51
N ASP A 283 4.10 -7.16 -1.26
CA ASP A 283 3.49 -5.87 -0.92
C ASP A 283 4.17 -5.26 0.32
N THR A 284 4.38 -6.07 1.35
CA THR A 284 4.99 -5.61 2.61
C THR A 284 6.47 -5.25 2.43
N ILE A 285 7.23 -6.05 1.67
CA ILE A 285 8.62 -5.75 1.32
C ILE A 285 8.67 -4.41 0.61
N PHE A 286 7.83 -4.19 -0.40
CA PHE A 286 7.84 -2.94 -1.16
C PHE A 286 7.52 -1.73 -0.28
N ILE A 287 6.45 -1.77 0.53
CA ILE A 287 6.06 -0.68 1.43
C ILE A 287 7.23 -0.31 2.35
N CYS A 288 7.81 -1.31 3.04
CA CYS A 288 8.90 -1.08 3.98
C CYS A 288 10.19 -0.64 3.27
N PHE A 289 10.45 -1.16 2.08
CA PHE A 289 11.60 -0.78 1.27
C PHE A 289 11.47 0.65 0.75
N LEU A 290 10.31 1.09 0.27
CA LEU A 290 10.08 2.46 -0.18
C LEU A 290 10.31 3.45 0.97
N MET A 291 9.78 3.14 2.16
CA MET A 291 9.98 3.94 3.35
C MET A 291 11.46 4.02 3.76
N PHE A 292 12.15 2.87 3.75
CA PHE A 292 13.59 2.78 4.00
C PHE A 292 14.40 3.58 2.99
N TYR A 293 14.10 3.41 1.71
CA TYR A 293 14.71 4.08 0.57
C TYR A 293 14.67 5.59 0.76
N VAL A 294 13.50 6.16 1.06
CA VAL A 294 13.39 7.61 1.22
C VAL A 294 14.23 8.12 2.40
N LEU A 295 14.26 7.41 3.53
CA LEU A 295 15.11 7.78 4.66
C LEU A 295 16.59 7.76 4.31
N ILE A 296 17.07 6.69 3.66
CA ILE A 296 18.49 6.59 3.29
C ILE A 296 18.87 7.64 2.25
N MET A 297 17.98 8.02 1.33
CA MET A 297 18.25 9.05 0.33
C MET A 297 18.47 10.42 1.00
N PHE A 298 17.57 10.84 1.90
CA PHE A 298 17.74 12.13 2.57
C PHE A 298 18.94 12.19 3.51
N ASP A 299 19.27 11.08 4.17
CA ASP A 299 20.47 10.99 4.99
C ASP A 299 21.76 10.90 4.16
N ALA A 300 21.72 10.26 2.98
CA ALA A 300 22.85 10.17 2.06
C ALA A 300 23.23 11.54 1.50
N LEU A 301 22.25 12.41 1.20
CA LEU A 301 22.48 13.79 0.75
C LEU A 301 23.34 14.63 1.72
N ARG A 302 23.45 14.22 2.99
CA ARG A 302 24.23 14.91 4.03
C ARG A 302 25.61 14.32 4.27
N LYS A 303 25.71 12.99 4.27
CA LYS A 303 26.89 12.31 4.82
C LYS A 303 27.98 12.10 3.77
N PRO A 304 29.27 12.20 4.15
CA PRO A 304 30.37 11.86 3.26
C PRO A 304 30.34 10.36 2.93
N ILE A 305 30.85 10.00 1.74
CA ILE A 305 30.82 8.66 1.14
C ILE A 305 31.29 7.57 2.12
N ARG A 306 32.36 7.84 2.87
CA ARG A 306 32.94 6.90 3.85
C ARG A 306 31.99 6.51 4.99
N GLN A 307 31.02 7.37 5.33
CA GLN A 307 30.01 7.06 6.33
C GLN A 307 28.77 6.37 5.74
N ARG A 308 28.53 6.46 4.43
CA ARG A 308 27.40 5.82 3.73
C ARG A 308 27.59 4.30 3.57
N THR A 309 28.83 3.81 3.59
CA THR A 309 29.16 2.38 3.46
C THR A 309 29.19 1.64 4.81
N SER A 310 29.11 2.36 5.94
CA SER A 310 29.14 1.74 7.26
C SER A 310 27.80 1.09 7.61
N ILE A 311 27.83 -0.09 8.23
CA ILE A 311 26.62 -0.77 8.72
C ILE A 311 25.81 0.07 9.72
N ARG A 312 26.49 0.95 10.47
CA ARG A 312 25.85 1.90 11.41
C ARG A 312 24.94 2.91 10.69
N PHE A 313 25.15 3.12 9.39
CA PHE A 313 24.26 3.91 8.56
C PHE A 313 22.93 3.17 8.33
N TYR A 314 22.96 1.91 7.91
CA TYR A 314 21.73 1.19 7.56
C TYR A 314 20.98 0.62 8.76
N LEU A 315 21.71 0.12 9.78
CA LEU A 315 21.14 -0.69 10.85
C LEU A 315 19.95 -0.03 11.58
N PRO A 316 20.02 1.24 12.04
CA PRO A 316 18.88 1.85 12.74
C PRO A 316 17.64 2.01 11.85
N ARG A 317 17.83 2.34 10.55
CA ARG A 317 16.73 2.50 9.59
C ARG A 317 16.12 1.14 9.24
N GLY A 318 16.98 0.14 9.04
CA GLY A 318 16.58 -1.24 8.80
C GLY A 318 15.81 -1.85 9.96
N LEU A 319 16.20 -1.56 11.21
CA LEU A 319 15.46 -2.01 12.39
C LEU A 319 14.04 -1.42 12.45
N LEU A 320 13.89 -0.11 12.21
CA LEU A 320 12.56 0.52 12.17
C LEU A 320 11.69 -0.08 11.07
N CYS A 321 12.22 -0.19 9.85
CA CYS A 321 11.50 -0.75 8.71
C CYS A 321 11.24 -2.26 8.88
N GLY A 322 12.10 -3.00 9.57
CA GLY A 322 11.92 -4.43 9.88
C GLY A 322 10.85 -4.69 10.94
N LEU A 323 10.73 -3.81 11.94
CA LEU A 323 9.62 -3.84 12.90
C LEU A 323 8.29 -3.52 12.20
N LEU A 324 8.27 -2.49 11.34
CA LEU A 324 7.11 -2.18 10.50
C LEU A 324 6.74 -3.37 9.60
N PHE A 325 7.71 -3.99 8.93
CA PHE A 325 7.51 -5.17 8.09
C PHE A 325 6.81 -6.29 8.86
N SER A 326 7.29 -6.58 10.06
CA SER A 326 6.73 -7.66 10.88
C SER A 326 5.28 -7.38 11.27
N LEU A 327 4.95 -6.15 11.68
CA LEU A 327 3.56 -5.79 12.04
C LEU A 327 2.63 -5.75 10.83
N ILE A 328 3.08 -5.20 9.70
CA ILE A 328 2.28 -5.13 8.46
C ILE A 328 2.01 -6.54 7.93
N LEU A 329 3.04 -7.40 7.87
CA LEU A 329 2.87 -8.79 7.44
C LEU A 329 1.94 -9.54 8.39
N ALA A 330 2.09 -9.37 9.70
CA ALA A 330 1.19 -9.96 10.69
C ALA A 330 -0.27 -9.49 10.48
N SER A 331 -0.50 -8.20 10.23
CA SER A 331 -1.82 -7.66 9.92
C SER A 331 -2.39 -8.26 8.63
N PHE A 332 -1.63 -8.30 7.55
CA PHE A 332 -2.07 -8.87 6.28
C PHE A 332 -2.39 -10.35 6.40
N MET A 333 -1.53 -11.14 7.04
CA MET A 333 -1.77 -12.56 7.25
C MET A 333 -2.97 -12.80 8.18
N TYR A 334 -3.11 -12.01 9.24
CA TYR A 334 -4.27 -12.11 10.13
C TYR A 334 -5.58 -11.83 9.38
N ASN A 335 -5.63 -10.73 8.63
CA ASN A 335 -6.80 -10.30 7.90
C ASN A 335 -7.16 -11.27 6.76
N LYS A 336 -6.16 -11.81 6.05
CA LYS A 336 -6.35 -12.75 4.94
C LYS A 336 -6.66 -14.19 5.39
N THR A 337 -6.18 -14.62 6.56
CA THR A 337 -6.44 -15.99 7.07
C THR A 337 -7.79 -16.09 7.80
N ARG A 338 -8.35 -14.97 8.27
CA ARG A 338 -9.66 -14.95 8.92
C ARG A 338 -10.76 -15.14 7.88
N LYS A 339 -11.33 -16.36 7.84
CA LYS A 339 -12.55 -16.70 7.06
C LYS A 339 -13.82 -15.90 7.44
N ILE A 340 -13.76 -15.06 8.46
CA ILE A 340 -14.85 -14.15 8.85
C ILE A 340 -14.31 -12.71 8.85
N TYR A 341 -13.58 -12.36 7.79
CA TYR A 341 -13.04 -11.01 7.63
C TYR A 341 -14.11 -10.08 7.06
N SER A 342 -14.53 -9.12 7.88
CA SER A 342 -15.30 -7.96 7.42
C SER A 342 -14.38 -6.74 7.40
N PRO A 343 -13.97 -6.25 6.22
CA PRO A 343 -13.17 -5.03 6.16
C PRO A 343 -13.90 -3.77 6.67
N THR A 344 -15.24 -3.77 6.75
CA THR A 344 -16.03 -2.64 7.29
C THR A 344 -16.40 -2.75 8.77
N MET A 345 -16.48 -3.96 9.35
CA MET A 345 -16.95 -4.17 10.73
C MET A 345 -15.93 -4.86 11.65
N THR A 346 -14.85 -5.48 11.15
CA THR A 346 -13.85 -6.11 12.03
C THR A 346 -12.59 -5.28 12.25
N GLY A 347 -12.29 -4.28 11.41
CA GLY A 347 -11.14 -3.38 11.62
C GLY A 347 -11.13 -2.70 12.99
N SER A 348 -12.28 -2.13 13.36
CA SER A 348 -12.46 -1.36 14.61
C SER A 348 -12.99 -2.17 15.79
N HIS A 349 -13.64 -3.31 15.54
CA HIS A 349 -14.27 -4.11 16.60
C HIS A 349 -13.46 -5.37 16.98
N ASP A 350 -12.49 -5.81 16.15
CA ASP A 350 -11.55 -6.86 16.52
C ASP A 350 -10.38 -6.25 17.30
N VAL A 351 -10.38 -6.47 18.61
CA VAL A 351 -9.36 -5.97 19.54
C VAL A 351 -7.94 -6.29 19.05
N PHE A 352 -7.72 -7.47 18.46
CA PHE A 352 -6.39 -7.84 17.98
C PHE A 352 -5.94 -7.03 16.76
N ASN A 353 -6.84 -6.84 15.78
CA ASN A 353 -6.52 -6.04 14.59
C ASN A 353 -6.36 -4.55 14.95
N VAL A 354 -7.14 -4.04 15.91
CA VAL A 354 -6.98 -2.69 16.45
C VAL A 354 -5.61 -2.54 17.12
N ILE A 355 -5.19 -3.49 17.96
CA ILE A 355 -3.88 -3.43 18.64
C ILE A 355 -2.74 -3.43 17.63
N ILE A 356 -2.76 -4.31 16.61
CA ILE A 356 -1.73 -4.32 15.57
C ILE A 356 -1.74 -3.02 14.77
N SER A 357 -2.93 -2.53 14.38
CA SER A 357 -3.09 -1.29 13.61
C SER A 357 -2.60 -0.05 14.38
N LEU A 358 -2.83 0.00 15.70
CA LEU A 358 -2.27 1.04 16.58
C LEU A 358 -0.74 0.93 16.67
N GLY A 359 -0.19 -0.29 16.71
CA GLY A 359 1.25 -0.53 16.65
C GLY A 359 1.88 -0.02 15.35
N ILE A 360 1.24 -0.31 14.21
CA ILE A 360 1.64 0.20 12.89
C ILE A 360 1.56 1.74 12.88
N MET A 361 0.46 2.33 13.35
CA MET A 361 0.31 3.78 13.45
C MET A 361 1.41 4.42 14.29
N GLY A 362 1.73 3.85 15.46
CA GLY A 362 2.81 4.36 16.32
C GLY A 362 4.17 4.36 15.61
N LEU A 363 4.52 3.27 14.92
CA LEU A 363 5.75 3.19 14.14
C LEU A 363 5.76 4.15 12.94
N LEU A 364 4.62 4.37 12.27
CA LEU A 364 4.48 5.35 11.20
C LEU A 364 4.68 6.79 11.70
N ILE A 365 4.19 7.12 12.89
CA ILE A 365 4.43 8.44 13.51
C ILE A 365 5.92 8.63 13.81
N ILE A 366 6.58 7.61 14.39
CA ILE A 366 8.03 7.65 14.64
C ILE A 366 8.80 7.81 13.32
N TYR A 367 8.39 7.10 12.28
CA TYR A 367 8.95 7.23 10.94
C TYR A 367 8.80 8.64 10.38
N LEU A 368 7.59 9.23 10.43
CA LEU A 368 7.32 10.57 9.92
C LEU A 368 8.14 11.62 10.68
N PHE A 369 8.24 11.50 12.01
CA PHE A 369 9.08 12.38 12.81
C PHE A 369 10.55 12.30 12.40
N TRP A 370 11.08 11.08 12.23
CA TRP A 370 12.44 10.88 11.74
C TRP A 370 12.60 11.45 10.34
N LEU A 371 11.69 11.18 9.41
CA LEU A 371 11.75 11.73 8.05
C LEU A 371 11.80 13.27 8.06
N ILE A 372 10.91 13.93 8.81
CA ILE A 372 10.87 15.39 8.92
C ILE A 372 12.20 15.92 9.48
N PHE A 373 12.73 15.31 10.54
CA PHE A 373 14.05 15.63 11.06
C PHE A 373 15.17 15.41 10.02
N SER A 374 15.10 14.29 9.29
CA SER A 374 15.97 13.92 8.18
C SER A 374 15.75 14.77 6.92
N ILE A 375 14.80 15.70 6.89
CA ILE A 375 14.67 16.68 5.81
C ILE A 375 15.11 18.07 6.29
N ILE A 376 14.65 18.51 7.47
CA ILE A 376 15.00 19.82 8.05
C ILE A 376 16.52 20.00 8.17
N ARG A 377 17.20 19.00 8.74
CA ARG A 377 18.66 19.07 8.87
C ARG A 377 19.39 18.99 7.51
N SER A 378 18.76 18.45 6.46
CA SER A 378 19.32 18.38 5.10
C SER A 378 19.29 19.78 4.55
N PHE A 379 18.19 20.50 4.77
CA PHE A 379 18.06 21.89 4.35
C PHE A 379 19.06 22.79 5.08
N SER A 380 19.32 22.55 6.38
CA SER A 380 20.30 23.31 7.15
C SER A 380 21.74 23.12 6.62
N GLU A 381 22.14 21.87 6.38
CA GLU A 381 23.48 21.55 5.89
C GLU A 381 23.66 21.96 4.42
N VAL A 382 22.61 21.85 3.61
CA VAL A 382 22.61 22.20 2.19
C VAL A 382 22.62 23.71 1.94
N ARG A 383 22.15 24.55 2.88
CA ARG A 383 22.33 26.02 2.80
C ARG A 383 23.80 26.43 2.70
N LYS A 384 24.72 25.58 3.18
CA LYS A 384 26.17 25.80 3.04
C LYS A 384 26.69 25.58 1.61
N LEU A 385 25.89 24.98 0.72
CA LEU A 385 26.26 24.61 -0.65
C LEU A 385 25.79 25.62 -1.73
N GLY A 386 25.31 26.81 -1.34
CA GLY A 386 24.96 27.89 -2.28
C GLY A 386 23.73 27.59 -3.15
N SER A 387 23.79 27.93 -4.44
CA SER A 387 22.65 27.91 -5.37
C SER A 387 22.09 26.51 -5.69
N ALA A 388 22.81 25.43 -5.39
CA ALA A 388 22.29 24.07 -5.52
C ALA A 388 21.27 23.72 -4.43
N GLY A 389 21.24 24.49 -3.34
CA GLY A 389 20.48 24.12 -2.15
C GLY A 389 18.96 24.24 -2.25
N TYR A 390 18.46 25.15 -3.10
CA TYR A 390 17.01 25.27 -3.31
C TYR A 390 16.41 24.03 -3.98
N ARG A 391 17.20 23.30 -4.80
CA ARG A 391 16.74 22.13 -5.56
C ARG A 391 16.39 20.97 -4.62
N VAL A 392 17.27 20.71 -3.65
CA VAL A 392 17.06 19.72 -2.60
C VAL A 392 15.89 20.11 -1.69
N GLN A 393 15.70 21.40 -1.44
CA GLN A 393 14.56 21.91 -0.67
C GLN A 393 13.22 21.61 -1.34
N VAL A 394 13.09 21.95 -2.63
CA VAL A 394 11.87 21.70 -3.42
C VAL A 394 11.57 20.19 -3.49
N TYR A 395 12.59 19.37 -3.74
CA TYR A 395 12.46 17.91 -3.73
C TYR A 395 12.05 17.35 -2.36
N GLY A 396 12.64 17.86 -1.27
CA GLY A 396 12.31 17.46 0.09
C GLY A 396 10.87 17.78 0.47
N ILE A 397 10.41 18.99 0.16
CA ILE A 397 9.01 19.40 0.40
C ILE A 397 8.04 18.52 -0.38
N PHE A 398 8.30 18.31 -1.67
CA PHE A 398 7.50 17.42 -2.52
C PHE A 398 7.40 15.99 -1.95
N THR A 399 8.53 15.45 -1.50
CA THR A 399 8.58 14.09 -0.94
C THR A 399 7.79 13.97 0.36
N ILE A 400 7.81 15.00 1.23
CA ILE A 400 6.99 15.00 2.46
C ILE A 400 5.51 14.94 2.12
N PHE A 401 5.02 15.76 1.20
CA PHE A 401 3.61 15.78 0.84
C PHE A 401 3.15 14.44 0.26
N ILE A 402 3.95 13.87 -0.63
CA ILE A 402 3.65 12.56 -1.23
C ILE A 402 3.63 11.47 -0.18
N LEU A 403 4.64 11.41 0.70
CA LEU A 403 4.69 10.37 1.72
C LEU A 403 3.61 10.54 2.77
N LEU A 404 3.22 11.76 3.12
CA LEU A 404 2.08 11.99 4.02
C LEU A 404 0.78 11.47 3.40
N PHE A 405 0.57 11.74 2.11
CA PHE A 405 -0.58 11.20 1.39
C PHE A 405 -0.53 9.66 1.32
N TYR A 406 0.63 9.08 1.00
CA TYR A 406 0.81 7.63 0.97
C TYR A 406 0.57 6.97 2.33
N VAL A 407 1.10 7.53 3.42
CA VAL A 407 0.86 7.05 4.78
C VAL A 407 -0.63 7.16 5.15
N SER A 408 -1.31 8.23 4.74
CA SER A 408 -2.77 8.36 4.92
C SER A 408 -3.54 7.26 4.20
N LEU A 409 -3.16 6.95 2.95
CA LEU A 409 -3.74 5.83 2.20
C LEU A 409 -3.47 4.48 2.88
N LEU A 410 -2.24 4.25 3.35
CA LEU A 410 -1.89 3.03 4.10
C LEU A 410 -2.72 2.90 5.38
N LEU A 411 -2.89 3.97 6.15
CA LEU A 411 -3.75 3.96 7.35
C LEU A 411 -5.20 3.63 6.98
N SER A 412 -5.74 4.25 5.93
CA SER A 412 -7.08 3.93 5.42
C SER A 412 -7.20 2.43 5.09
N VAL A 413 -6.18 1.84 4.47
CA VAL A 413 -6.14 0.41 4.16
C VAL A 413 -6.15 -0.46 5.43
N PHE A 414 -5.38 -0.12 6.46
CA PHE A 414 -5.34 -0.90 7.71
C PHE A 414 -6.65 -0.80 8.51
N PHE A 415 -7.31 0.36 8.50
CA PHE A 415 -8.55 0.58 9.26
C PHE A 415 -9.83 0.19 8.50
N MET A 416 -9.89 0.38 7.17
CA MET A 416 -11.10 0.17 6.34
C MET A 416 -11.01 -1.02 5.38
N GLY A 417 -9.85 -1.66 5.27
CA GLY A 417 -9.60 -2.84 4.44
C GLY A 417 -9.36 -2.54 2.96
N TYR A 418 -8.28 -3.13 2.43
CA TYR A 418 -7.70 -2.89 1.10
C TYR A 418 -8.65 -3.02 -0.12
N ARG A 419 -9.69 -3.87 -0.05
CA ARG A 419 -10.48 -4.32 -1.24
C ARG A 419 -11.89 -3.75 -1.37
N ASN A 420 -12.31 -2.86 -0.48
CA ASN A 420 -13.70 -2.38 -0.51
C ASN A 420 -13.93 -1.21 -1.48
N ASN A 421 -12.87 -0.46 -1.81
CA ASN A 421 -12.96 0.70 -2.67
C ASN A 421 -11.96 0.57 -3.82
N ALA A 422 -12.47 0.21 -5.00
CA ALA A 422 -11.71 0.13 -6.24
C ALA A 422 -10.92 1.42 -6.51
N ALA A 423 -11.53 2.59 -6.26
CA ALA A 423 -10.88 3.87 -6.52
C ALA A 423 -9.61 4.05 -5.67
N VAL A 424 -9.67 3.67 -4.38
CA VAL A 424 -8.52 3.79 -3.47
C VAL A 424 -7.42 2.80 -3.84
N SER A 425 -7.77 1.54 -4.11
CA SER A 425 -6.79 0.50 -4.45
C SER A 425 -6.06 0.81 -5.76
N LEU A 426 -6.80 1.04 -6.84
CA LEU A 426 -6.24 1.30 -8.17
C LEU A 426 -5.44 2.60 -8.23
N THR A 427 -5.92 3.66 -7.55
CA THR A 427 -5.18 4.94 -7.46
C THR A 427 -3.91 4.79 -6.66
N THR A 428 -3.89 3.95 -5.60
CA THR A 428 -2.68 3.71 -4.81
C THR A 428 -1.58 3.06 -5.66
N ILE A 429 -1.92 2.04 -6.46
CA ILE A 429 -0.99 1.38 -7.39
C ILE A 429 -0.40 2.44 -8.35
N ALA A 430 -1.25 3.23 -8.99
CA ALA A 430 -0.81 4.25 -9.94
C ALA A 430 0.07 5.33 -9.29
N PHE A 431 -0.34 5.81 -8.11
CA PHE A 431 0.37 6.84 -7.37
C PHE A 431 1.80 6.42 -7.02
N VAL A 432 1.98 5.20 -6.51
CA VAL A 432 3.28 4.64 -6.16
C VAL A 432 4.18 4.51 -7.40
N ASN A 433 3.63 4.01 -8.50
CA ASN A 433 4.35 3.88 -9.77
C ASN A 433 4.83 5.24 -10.29
N PHE A 434 3.96 6.25 -10.33
CA PHE A 434 4.33 7.59 -10.77
C PHE A 434 5.33 8.27 -9.84
N TYR A 435 5.24 8.03 -8.53
CA TYR A 435 6.21 8.57 -7.59
C TYR A 435 7.61 7.96 -7.82
N CYS A 436 7.70 6.63 -7.95
CA CYS A 436 8.95 5.96 -8.26
C CYS A 436 9.53 6.39 -9.63
N MET A 437 8.68 6.70 -10.60
CA MET A 437 9.09 7.29 -11.87
C MET A 437 9.74 8.67 -11.68
N VAL A 438 9.12 9.55 -10.88
CA VAL A 438 9.70 10.88 -10.57
C VAL A 438 11.07 10.71 -9.91
N LEU A 439 11.20 9.80 -8.94
CA LEU A 439 12.50 9.49 -8.32
C LEU A 439 13.53 9.02 -9.36
N THR A 440 13.13 8.12 -10.24
CA THR A 440 13.98 7.58 -11.30
C THR A 440 14.50 8.67 -12.23
N ILE A 441 13.64 9.61 -12.64
CA ILE A 441 14.02 10.75 -13.49
C ILE A 441 15.00 11.66 -12.76
N LEU A 442 14.75 11.99 -11.50
CA LEU A 442 15.61 12.86 -10.70
C LEU A 442 17.01 12.26 -10.48
N TYR A 443 17.12 10.93 -10.45
CA TYR A 443 18.38 10.22 -10.27
C TYR A 443 19.03 9.73 -11.57
N LEU A 444 18.57 10.23 -12.73
CA LEU A 444 19.29 10.06 -14.00
C LEU A 444 20.64 10.80 -13.98
N PRO A 445 21.63 10.32 -14.74
CA PRO A 445 22.89 11.02 -14.91
C PRO A 445 22.68 12.36 -15.64
N SER A 446 23.36 13.42 -15.20
CA SER A 446 23.37 14.70 -15.88
C SER A 446 24.61 14.86 -16.77
N ASN A 447 24.39 15.21 -18.03
CA ASN A 447 25.47 15.43 -19.02
C ASN A 447 25.99 16.88 -19.02
N VAL A 448 25.55 17.73 -18.10
CA VAL A 448 25.99 19.14 -18.07
C VAL A 448 27.43 19.20 -17.56
N VAL A 449 28.37 19.28 -18.49
CA VAL A 449 29.76 19.67 -18.25
C VAL A 449 29.76 21.17 -17.93
N ASP A 450 30.14 21.56 -16.72
CA ASP A 450 30.33 22.98 -16.40
C ASP A 450 31.50 23.51 -17.24
N GLN A 451 31.22 24.32 -18.25
CA GLN A 451 32.24 25.07 -19.00
C GLN A 451 33.12 25.93 -18.10
N LYS A 452 32.69 26.24 -16.86
CA LYS A 452 33.53 26.91 -15.85
C LYS A 452 34.66 26.03 -15.32
N GLU A 453 34.44 24.72 -15.22
CA GLU A 453 35.45 23.78 -14.74
C GLU A 453 36.43 23.40 -15.86
N GLU A 454 35.93 23.40 -17.10
CA GLU A 454 36.76 23.32 -18.31
C GLU A 454 37.58 24.60 -18.50
N ARG A 455 36.99 25.80 -18.33
CA ARG A 455 37.75 27.07 -18.29
C ARG A 455 38.74 27.13 -17.15
N ALA A 456 38.42 26.67 -15.94
CA ALA A 456 39.38 26.63 -14.84
C ALA A 456 40.51 25.62 -15.07
N LYS A 457 40.26 24.53 -15.82
CA LYS A 457 41.32 23.62 -16.28
C LYS A 457 42.16 24.23 -17.39
N ILE A 458 41.56 24.95 -18.34
CA ILE A 458 42.28 25.66 -19.41
C ILE A 458 43.14 26.78 -18.80
N VAL A 459 42.60 27.58 -17.87
CA VAL A 459 43.34 28.64 -17.15
C VAL A 459 44.48 28.06 -16.30
N LYS A 460 44.29 26.90 -15.65
CA LYS A 460 45.37 26.25 -14.90
C LYS A 460 46.44 25.55 -15.75
N LEU A 461 46.18 25.31 -17.04
CA LEU A 461 47.18 24.74 -17.96
C LEU A 461 48.00 25.83 -18.66
N ASP A 462 47.49 27.07 -18.72
CA ASP A 462 48.20 28.22 -19.29
C ASP A 462 49.04 28.98 -18.24
N ASP A 463 48.79 28.82 -16.94
CA ASP A 463 49.44 29.56 -15.85
C ASP A 463 50.59 28.80 -15.13
N ASP A 464 51.29 27.88 -15.80
CA ASP A 464 52.46 27.17 -15.24
C ASP A 464 53.74 28.05 -15.13
N GLU A 465 53.64 29.37 -15.33
CA GLU A 465 54.78 30.30 -15.23
C GLU A 465 54.65 31.41 -14.17
N ALA A 466 53.64 31.38 -13.29
CA ALA A 466 53.48 32.41 -12.26
C ALA A 466 53.51 31.86 -10.82
N LEU A 467 54.63 32.17 -10.16
CA LEU A 467 54.85 32.31 -8.71
C LEU A 467 55.06 31.02 -7.90
N GLU A 468 56.36 30.66 -7.83
CA GLU A 468 56.97 30.26 -6.57
C GLU A 468 56.61 31.27 -5.46
N LEU A 469 55.87 30.81 -4.45
CA LEU A 469 55.80 31.48 -3.15
C LEU A 469 55.97 30.42 -2.05
N LYS A 470 56.96 30.69 -1.21
CA LYS A 470 57.56 29.84 -0.19
C LYS A 470 56.53 29.33 0.81
N VAL A 471 56.72 28.07 1.21
CA VAL A 471 56.14 27.48 2.42
C VAL A 471 56.91 28.06 3.61
N GLU A 472 56.25 28.82 4.47
CA GLU A 472 56.67 28.94 5.87
C GLU A 472 55.76 28.06 6.73
N ASP A 473 56.37 27.02 7.29
CA ASP A 473 55.82 26.21 8.38
C ASP A 473 55.70 27.07 9.64
N TYR A 474 54.56 27.01 10.33
CA TYR A 474 54.51 27.31 11.76
C TYR A 474 53.57 26.35 12.49
N ASP A 475 54.18 25.56 13.38
CA ASP A 475 53.58 24.79 14.45
C ASP A 475 53.11 25.70 15.62
N ASN A 476 51.97 25.30 16.22
CA ASN A 476 51.53 25.38 17.63
C ASN A 476 51.61 26.67 18.49
N GLU A 477 50.59 26.73 19.37
CA GLU A 477 50.47 27.39 20.70
C GLU A 477 49.75 28.75 20.87
N GLU A 478 48.65 28.64 21.64
CA GLU A 478 48.13 29.52 22.71
C GLU A 478 47.70 31.00 22.53
N SER A 479 46.51 31.25 23.09
CA SER A 479 46.17 32.37 24.00
C SER A 479 45.77 33.76 23.45
N HIS A 480 44.53 34.11 23.81
CA HIS A 480 43.96 35.44 24.10
C HIS A 480 43.70 36.45 22.98
N GLY A 481 42.53 37.09 23.11
CA GLY A 481 42.06 38.16 22.26
C GLY A 481 42.80 39.46 22.50
N ASP A 482 42.78 40.33 21.50
CA ASP A 482 42.09 41.60 21.58
C ASP A 482 42.11 42.27 20.20
N GLU A 483 41.27 43.28 20.09
CA GLU A 483 40.84 44.02 18.92
C GLU A 483 41.87 45.07 18.46
N VAL A 484 41.63 45.67 17.28
CA VAL A 484 42.20 46.94 16.74
C VAL A 484 43.67 46.81 16.22
N VAL A 485 44.15 47.37 15.10
CA VAL A 485 43.94 48.67 14.43
C VAL A 485 44.36 48.58 12.95
N ILE A 486 43.62 49.28 12.09
CA ILE A 486 43.96 49.60 10.69
C ILE A 486 45.12 50.59 10.67
N ALA A 487 46.18 50.30 9.93
CA ALA A 487 47.11 51.32 9.44
C ALA A 487 47.29 51.13 7.93
N ASP A 488 46.70 52.06 7.18
CA ASP A 488 47.20 52.47 5.87
C ASP A 488 48.58 53.11 6.07
N ASP A 489 49.55 52.79 5.20
CA ASP A 489 50.34 53.80 4.49
C ASP A 489 51.33 53.15 3.49
N GLU A 490 51.17 53.59 2.23
CA GLU A 490 52.18 53.98 1.23
C GLU A 490 53.48 53.15 1.06
N ASN A 491 53.58 52.44 -0.07
CA ASN A 491 54.22 52.93 -1.31
C ASN A 491 54.05 51.95 -2.47
#